data_AF-A0A7C9FVX5-F1
#
_entry.id   AF-A0A7C9FVX5-F1
#
_cell.length_a   1.000
_cell.length_b   1.000
_cell.length_c   1.000
_cell.angle_alpha   90.00
_cell.angle_beta   90.00
_cell.angle_gamma   90.00
#
_symmetry.space_group_name_H-M   'P 1'
#
loop_
_entity.id
_entity.type
_entity.pdbx_description
1 polymer ?
#
loop_
_entity_poly.entity_id
_entity_poly.type
_entity_poly.pdbx_seq_one_letter_code
_entity_poly.pdbx_strand_id
1 'polypeptide(L)'
;MRHPNSELARRPGKKAVRQFIRSATALALLLASAAASSGSISYTYDSLGRLTKAVFNNGSSTTTVTYNYDAAGNRTSVSTTSP
;
A
#
# COMPACT_ATOMS: atom_id res chain seq x y z
N MET A 1 43.85 -20.91 38.82
CA MET A 1 43.78 -19.45 38.99
C MET A 1 42.69 -18.91 38.06
N ARG A 2 41.92 -17.92 38.54
CA ARG A 2 40.65 -17.42 37.99
C ARG A 2 40.81 -16.70 36.62
N HIS A 3 39.73 -16.75 35.82
CA HIS A 3 39.37 -16.04 34.56
C HIS A 3 39.95 -14.61 34.37
N PRO A 4 40.18 -14.08 33.13
CA PRO A 4 39.08 -13.66 32.22
C PRO A 4 39.30 -13.71 30.69
N ASN A 5 38.17 -13.50 29.97
CA ASN A 5 37.96 -13.35 28.53
C ASN A 5 38.67 -12.15 27.87
N SER A 6 39.07 -12.30 26.61
CA SER A 6 39.05 -11.20 25.61
C SER A 6 38.91 -11.74 24.17
N GLU A 7 37.87 -11.23 23.50
CA GLU A 7 37.34 -11.48 22.15
C GLU A 7 38.11 -10.71 21.07
N LEU A 8 38.10 -11.15 19.79
CA LEU A 8 38.12 -10.41 18.49
C LEU A 8 38.62 -11.38 17.38
N ALA A 9 38.01 -11.61 16.20
CA ALA A 9 37.02 -10.87 15.41
C ALA A 9 36.45 -11.70 14.20
N ARG A 10 35.12 -11.56 13.95
CA ARG A 10 34.41 -11.24 12.66
C ARG A 10 34.47 -12.25 11.47
N ARG A 11 33.39 -12.69 10.77
CA ARG A 11 31.92 -12.46 10.70
C ARG A 11 31.28 -13.64 9.90
N PRO A 12 30.08 -14.14 10.23
CA PRO A 12 29.30 -15.04 9.36
C PRO A 12 28.25 -14.28 8.52
N GLY A 13 28.05 -14.69 7.27
CA GLY A 13 26.91 -14.26 6.43
C GLY A 13 25.90 -15.40 6.25
N LYS A 14 24.66 -15.26 6.76
CA LYS A 14 23.53 -16.15 6.43
C LYS A 14 22.33 -15.32 5.93
N LYS A 15 21.69 -15.85 4.89
CA LYS A 15 20.54 -15.29 4.14
C LYS A 15 19.28 -15.18 5.01
N ALA A 16 18.40 -14.22 4.74
CA ALA A 16 17.13 -14.03 5.44
C ALA A 16 15.89 -14.30 4.56
N VAL A 17 14.86 -14.87 5.20
CA VAL A 17 13.55 -15.32 4.69
C VAL A 17 12.43 -14.34 5.16
N ARG A 18 11.30 -14.30 4.42
CA ARG A 18 10.10 -13.42 4.56
C ARG A 18 9.28 -13.63 5.85
N GLN A 19 8.60 -12.58 6.34
CA GLN A 19 7.81 -12.56 7.60
C GLN A 19 6.38 -11.99 7.45
N PHE A 20 5.43 -12.58 8.20
CA PHE A 20 3.99 -12.27 8.38
C PHE A 20 3.70 -11.20 9.49
N ILE A 21 2.65 -10.39 9.26
CA ILE A 21 1.62 -9.69 10.10
C ILE A 21 1.95 -9.26 11.56
N ARG A 22 1.56 -8.04 11.96
CA ARG A 22 1.60 -7.54 13.36
C ARG A 22 0.32 -6.84 13.83
N SER A 23 -0.11 -7.19 15.05
CA SER A 23 -1.14 -6.54 15.86
C SER A 23 -0.51 -5.68 16.98
N ALA A 24 -1.23 -4.62 17.38
CA ALA A 24 -1.20 -3.86 18.64
C ALA A 24 0.12 -3.24 19.17
N THR A 25 -0.02 -2.00 19.63
CA THR A 25 1.01 -0.98 19.93
C THR A 25 1.87 -1.24 21.17
N ALA A 26 3.21 -1.17 21.04
CA ALA A 26 4.12 -0.26 21.77
C ALA A 26 5.61 -0.64 21.59
N LEU A 27 6.32 0.24 20.86
CA LEU A 27 7.76 0.53 20.88
C LEU A 27 8.79 -0.61 21.07
N ALA A 28 9.17 -1.26 19.97
CA ALA A 28 10.53 -1.78 19.77
C ALA A 28 10.87 -1.89 18.27
N LEU A 29 11.65 -0.90 17.82
CA LEU A 29 12.71 -1.03 16.83
C LEU A 29 12.35 -1.61 15.43
N LEU A 30 12.01 -0.68 14.54
CA LEU A 30 12.34 -0.60 13.11
C LEU A 30 12.82 -1.91 12.43
N LEU A 31 11.87 -2.71 11.96
CA LEU A 31 12.11 -3.62 10.83
C LEU A 31 11.58 -2.89 9.59
N ALA A 32 12.51 -2.45 8.74
CA ALA A 32 12.26 -1.65 7.55
C ALA A 32 11.03 -2.17 6.78
N SER A 33 9.95 -1.39 6.81
CA SER A 33 8.85 -1.60 5.88
C SER A 33 9.37 -1.20 4.51
N ALA A 34 9.82 -2.18 3.72
CA ALA A 34 9.79 -2.01 2.29
C ALA A 34 8.31 -1.87 1.94
N ALA A 35 7.81 -0.63 2.00
CA ALA A 35 6.50 -0.27 1.50
C ALA A 35 6.57 -0.56 0.00
N ALA A 36 6.21 -1.77 -0.40
CA ALA A 36 5.87 -2.04 -1.77
C ALA A 36 4.72 -1.07 -2.07
N SER A 37 4.99 -0.04 -2.86
CA SER A 37 3.96 0.85 -3.39
C SER A 37 3.12 0.04 -4.37
N SER A 38 2.23 -0.80 -3.84
CA SER A 38 1.26 -1.52 -4.64
C SER A 38 0.23 -0.52 -5.10
N GLY A 39 0.31 -0.11 -6.36
CA GLY A 39 -0.79 0.61 -6.99
C GLY A 39 -2.02 -0.28 -7.10
N SER A 40 -3.20 0.31 -6.98
CA SER A 40 -4.48 -0.38 -7.15
C SER A 40 -5.44 0.46 -7.97
N ILE A 41 -6.30 -0.20 -8.75
CA ILE A 41 -7.38 0.46 -9.48
C ILE A 41 -8.70 -0.18 -9.08
N SER A 42 -9.68 0.66 -8.73
CA SER A 42 -11.02 0.22 -8.34
C SER A 42 -12.08 0.93 -9.17
N TYR A 43 -13.09 0.18 -9.56
CA TYR A 43 -14.22 0.67 -10.36
C TYR A 43 -15.53 0.48 -9.60
N THR A 44 -16.41 1.47 -9.68
CA THR A 44 -17.78 1.40 -9.15
C THR A 44 -18.77 1.59 -10.27
N TYR A 45 -19.82 0.77 -10.27
CA TYR A 45 -20.86 0.79 -11.29
C TYR A 45 -22.22 1.07 -10.67
N ASP A 46 -23.13 1.65 -11.45
CA ASP A 46 -24.55 1.72 -11.08
C ASP A 46 -25.28 0.39 -11.37
N SER A 47 -26.57 0.34 -11.03
CA SER A 47 -27.42 -0.83 -11.26
C SER A 47 -27.63 -1.19 -12.74
N LEU A 48 -27.32 -0.27 -13.65
CA LEU A 48 -27.36 -0.48 -15.10
C LEU A 48 -26.00 -0.94 -15.65
N GLY A 49 -25.00 -1.15 -14.79
CA GLY A 49 -23.66 -1.58 -15.17
C GLY A 49 -22.79 -0.47 -15.76
N ARG A 50 -23.17 0.80 -15.61
CA ARG A 50 -22.39 1.95 -16.11
C ARG A 50 -21.36 2.38 -15.07
N LEU A 51 -20.15 2.72 -15.51
CA LEU A 51 -19.06 3.15 -14.64
C LEU A 51 -19.35 4.53 -14.02
N THR A 52 -19.51 4.61 -12.71
CA THR A 52 -19.76 5.88 -12.01
C THR A 52 -18.53 6.44 -11.31
N LYS A 53 -17.54 5.59 -10.98
CA LYS A 53 -16.31 6.02 -10.32
C LYS A 53 -15.12 5.13 -10.66
N ALA A 54 -13.97 5.73 -10.94
CA ALA A 54 -12.69 5.07 -11.03
C ALA A 54 -11.72 5.68 -10.01
N VAL A 55 -11.04 4.84 -9.23
CA VAL A 55 -10.05 5.28 -8.23
C VAL A 55 -8.71 4.65 -8.61
N PHE A 56 -7.71 5.50 -8.83
CA PHE A 56 -6.34 5.12 -9.14
C PHE A 56 -5.46 5.46 -7.97
N ASN A 57 -4.91 4.44 -7.31
CA ASN A 57 -3.89 4.60 -6.29
C ASN A 57 -2.56 4.12 -6.85
N ASN A 58 -1.50 4.93 -6.75
CA ASN A 58 -0.15 4.55 -7.20
C ASN A 58 0.82 4.27 -6.03
N GLY A 59 0.28 3.91 -4.86
CA GLY A 59 1.03 3.72 -3.62
C GLY A 59 1.36 5.02 -2.86
N SER A 60 1.40 6.16 -3.56
CA SER A 60 1.71 7.47 -2.94
C SER A 60 0.60 8.52 -3.10
N SER A 61 -0.19 8.43 -4.16
CA SER A 61 -1.25 9.39 -4.48
C SER A 61 -2.51 8.66 -4.95
N THR A 62 -3.68 9.27 -4.71
CA THR A 62 -4.98 8.73 -5.11
C THR A 62 -5.74 9.70 -5.99
N THR A 63 -5.88 9.38 -7.28
CA THR A 63 -6.73 10.13 -8.21
C THR A 63 -8.09 9.46 -8.29
N THR A 64 -9.16 10.23 -8.15
CA THR A 64 -10.55 9.77 -8.32
C THR A 64 -11.18 10.45 -9.51
N VAL A 65 -11.81 9.68 -10.38
CA VAL A 65 -12.64 10.17 -11.48
C VAL A 65 -14.08 9.74 -11.22
N THR A 66 -15.02 10.69 -11.29
CA THR A 66 -16.45 10.45 -11.11
C THR A 66 -17.20 10.81 -12.38
N TYR A 67 -18.19 9.99 -12.71
CA TYR A 67 -19.04 10.14 -13.90
C TYR A 67 -20.50 10.24 -13.49
N ASN A 68 -21.22 11.16 -14.13
CA ASN A 68 -22.67 11.29 -13.98
C ASN A 68 -23.35 11.06 -15.32
N TYR A 69 -24.54 10.46 -15.26
CA TYR A 69 -25.32 10.11 -16.43
C TYR A 69 -26.75 10.61 -16.28
N ASP A 70 -27.38 10.94 -17.39
CA ASP A 70 -28.83 11.11 -17.46
C ASP A 70 -29.56 9.74 -17.52
N ALA A 71 -30.89 9.79 -17.56
CA ALA A 71 -31.74 8.62 -17.66
C ALA A 71 -31.62 7.88 -19.01
N ALA A 72 -31.20 8.56 -20.08
CA ALA A 72 -31.02 7.98 -21.40
C ALA A 72 -29.66 7.28 -21.56
N GLY A 73 -28.73 7.46 -20.62
CA GLY A 73 -27.39 6.88 -20.69
C GLY A 73 -26.31 7.83 -21.16
N ASN A 74 -26.63 9.09 -21.42
CA ASN A 74 -25.62 10.06 -21.83
C ASN A 74 -24.85 10.53 -20.60
N ARG A 75 -23.53 10.59 -20.72
CA ARG A 75 -22.67 11.13 -19.68
C ARG A 75 -22.81 12.65 -19.64
N THR A 76 -23.29 13.18 -18.54
CA THR A 76 -23.54 14.62 -18.35
C THR A 76 -22.37 15.33 -17.68
N SER A 77 -21.53 14.61 -16.94
CA SER A 77 -20.37 15.20 -16.27
C SER A 77 -19.23 14.21 -16.07
N VAL A 78 -18.02 14.76 -16.01
CA VAL A 78 -16.79 14.10 -15.56
C VAL A 78 -16.10 15.02 -14.58
N SER A 79 -15.76 14.52 -13.40
CA SER A 79 -14.96 15.24 -12.42
C SER A 79 -13.75 14.42 -12.01
N THR A 80 -12.58 15.05 -12.01
CA THR A 80 -11.32 14.43 -11.60
C THR A 80 -10.79 15.17 -10.38
N THR A 81 -10.49 14.42 -9.33
CA THR A 81 -9.85 14.92 -8.12
C THR A 81 -8.55 14.16 -7.91
N SER A 82 -7.45 14.90 -7.95
CA SER A 82 -6.11 14.42 -7.57
C SER A 82 -5.66 15.18 -6.32
N PRO A 83 -4.82 14.58 -5.47
CA PRO A 83 -4.23 15.26 -4.32
C PRO A 83 -3.27 16.38 -4.76
#